data_AF-A0A6N7LPR4-F1
#
_entry.id   AF-A0A6N7LPR4-F1
#
_cell.length_a   1.000
_cell.length_b   1.000
_cell.length_c   1.000
_cell.angle_alpha   90.00
_cell.angle_beta   90.00
_cell.angle_gamma   90.00
#
_symmetry.space_group_name_H-M   'P 1'
#
loop_
_entity.id
_entity.type
_entity.pdbx_description
1 polymer ?
#
loop_
_entity_poly.entity_id
_entity_poly.type
_entity_poly.pdbx_seq_one_letter_code
_entity_poly.pdbx_strand_id
1 'polypeptide(L)'
;MKFPPGLGRATIAVLAWLFLATAALAHASLTATEPRDGAVVPAAPARLALSFSEPVSPLALKLVKPDGSAVALERFTLRDRTVEIEVPPDLSAGTHVLSWRVVSEDGHPVGGSIVFSIRSPSRSTYAGEVIDWPVRAALWLGRVALYAGLFFGIGGVFALSWLLQGARAGLRFITAMLGIGLGGTGLSAGLQGLDALGMPLSALAEPSVWSTGLGTSFGRTVVVMIAALALAGVALLSRRRQVARWTSLLALLTGSAALSLSGHASAAEPQWLMRPSVFLHAIAITLWVGALVPIARLFQTGRAHALKALHRFSVFIPFSIALLVAAGIVLLVVQVGQPSALLDTAYGNVFLVKLALLLILFALAAINRWVLTGRVEAGDQGATRYLVRSIAAEALVVLMIFGVAASWRFTPPPRALVSVAAEPASVHIHGEKAMAEITITPGRPGPVEASALVMAGDFSALDPKEVTFVFSNPSAGVAEIKRKASKATDGTWRTSDLLLPLPGLWKIRLDILISDFEITRIEGEIQIGP
;
A
#
# COMPACT_ATOMS: atom_id res chain seq x y z
N MET A 1 27.76 23.19 24.76
CA MET A 1 27.15 21.85 24.79
C MET A 1 28.16 20.85 24.24
N LYS A 2 28.76 20.00 25.07
CA LYS A 2 29.61 18.88 24.59
C LYS A 2 28.71 17.67 24.41
N PHE A 3 28.54 17.20 23.17
CA PHE A 3 27.79 15.97 22.89
C PHE A 3 28.57 14.76 23.42
N PRO A 4 27.91 13.78 24.06
CA PRO A 4 28.60 12.59 24.55
C PRO A 4 29.16 11.75 23.36
N PRO A 5 30.40 11.23 23.48
CA PRO A 5 31.04 10.43 22.44
C PRO A 5 30.35 9.07 22.34
N GLY A 6 29.40 8.95 21.42
CA GLY A 6 28.57 7.75 21.21
C GLY A 6 27.31 8.04 20.40
N LEU A 7 26.86 9.30 20.41
CA LEU A 7 25.65 9.74 19.69
C LEU A 7 25.77 9.60 18.16
N GLY A 8 26.96 9.86 17.62
CA GLY A 8 27.22 9.70 16.18
C GLY A 8 27.06 8.26 15.73
N ARG A 9 27.55 7.29 16.52
CA ARG A 9 27.49 5.86 16.17
C ARG A 9 26.08 5.28 16.22
N ALA A 10 25.26 5.67 17.20
CA ALA A 10 23.87 5.21 17.28
C ALA A 10 22.98 5.85 16.19
N THR A 11 23.21 7.12 15.86
CA THR A 11 22.47 7.81 14.78
C THR A 11 22.86 7.27 13.41
N ILE A 12 24.15 6.99 13.19
CA ILE A 12 24.65 6.34 11.97
C ILE A 12 24.14 4.90 11.88
N ALA A 13 24.05 4.14 12.98
CA ALA A 13 23.50 2.79 12.97
C ALA A 13 22.00 2.77 12.63
N VAL A 14 21.21 3.72 13.16
CA VAL A 14 19.79 3.86 12.82
C VAL A 14 19.60 4.32 11.37
N LEU A 15 20.39 5.30 10.90
CA LEU A 15 20.38 5.73 9.50
C LEU A 15 20.82 4.60 8.56
N ALA A 16 21.89 3.87 8.90
CA ALA A 16 22.35 2.71 8.13
C ALA A 16 21.32 1.58 8.09
N TRP A 17 20.57 1.37 9.18
CA TRP A 17 19.44 0.41 9.21
C TRP A 17 18.28 0.87 8.31
N LEU A 18 18.03 2.17 8.20
CA LEU A 18 17.06 2.74 7.26
C LEU A 18 17.52 2.63 5.79
N PHE A 19 18.83 2.58 5.54
CA PHE A 19 19.42 2.40 4.20
C PHE A 19 19.55 0.93 3.76
N LEU A 20 19.48 -0.04 4.68
CA LEU A 20 19.72 -1.46 4.41
C LEU A 20 18.52 -2.22 3.80
N ALA A 21 17.45 -1.52 3.42
CA ALA A 21 16.34 -2.12 2.69
C ALA A 21 16.35 -1.63 1.23
N THR A 22 17.38 -2.03 0.50
CA THR A 22 17.50 -1.84 -0.96
C THR A 22 16.48 -2.70 -1.68
N ALA A 23 15.95 -2.12 -2.76
CA ALA A 23 14.90 -2.63 -3.62
C ALA A 23 15.21 -4.03 -4.19
N ALA A 24 14.21 -4.91 -4.08
CA ALA A 24 13.89 -5.87 -5.12
C ALA A 24 12.48 -5.49 -5.61
N LEU A 25 12.26 -5.47 -6.92
CA LEU A 25 10.93 -5.34 -7.52
C LEU A 25 10.16 -6.64 -7.23
N ALA A 26 9.48 -6.70 -6.08
CA ALA A 26 8.98 -7.95 -5.48
C ALA A 26 7.46 -7.93 -5.24
N HIS A 27 6.68 -7.55 -6.25
CA HIS A 27 5.23 -7.78 -6.16
C HIS A 27 4.90 -8.99 -7.03
N ALA A 28 4.39 -10.04 -6.39
CA ALA A 28 3.97 -11.26 -7.06
C ALA A 28 2.82 -10.95 -8.01
N SER A 29 3.07 -11.05 -9.30
CA SER A 29 2.06 -10.95 -10.35
C SER A 29 1.59 -12.35 -10.73
N LEU A 30 0.30 -12.50 -11.05
CA LEU A 30 -0.25 -13.76 -11.51
C LEU A 30 0.16 -13.94 -12.98
N THR A 31 0.94 -14.98 -13.27
CA THR A 31 1.51 -15.22 -14.61
C THR A 31 0.73 -16.25 -15.40
N ALA A 32 0.11 -17.23 -14.74
CA ALA A 32 -0.71 -18.24 -15.40
C ALA A 32 -1.78 -18.84 -14.49
N THR A 33 -2.84 -19.38 -15.10
CA THR A 33 -3.94 -20.05 -14.41
C THR A 33 -4.41 -21.29 -15.15
N GLU A 34 -4.79 -22.31 -14.38
CA GLU A 34 -5.43 -23.52 -14.89
C GLU A 34 -6.64 -23.85 -14.02
N PRO A 35 -7.88 -23.85 -14.55
CA PRO A 35 -8.30 -23.35 -15.87
C PRO A 35 -7.91 -21.88 -16.11
N ARG A 36 -7.75 -21.51 -17.39
CA ARG A 36 -7.55 -20.11 -17.76
C ARG A 36 -8.74 -19.26 -17.34
N ASP A 37 -8.50 -18.00 -16.99
CA ASP A 37 -9.57 -17.05 -16.73
C ASP A 37 -10.51 -16.91 -17.94
N GLY A 38 -11.82 -16.93 -17.67
CA GLY A 38 -12.90 -16.98 -18.65
C GLY A 38 -13.15 -18.34 -19.32
N ALA A 39 -12.36 -19.39 -19.03
CA ALA A 39 -12.45 -20.65 -19.76
C ALA A 39 -13.79 -21.38 -19.54
N VAL A 40 -14.30 -22.00 -20.60
CA VAL A 40 -15.42 -22.96 -20.53
C VAL A 40 -14.87 -24.37 -20.73
N VAL A 41 -14.85 -25.16 -19.65
CA VAL A 41 -14.29 -26.52 -19.65
C VAL A 41 -15.42 -27.56 -19.78
N PRO A 42 -15.21 -28.68 -20.52
CA PRO A 42 -16.26 -29.66 -20.77
C PRO A 42 -16.64 -30.49 -19.52
N ALA A 43 -15.73 -30.60 -18.55
CA ALA A 43 -15.91 -31.32 -17.30
C ALA A 43 -15.20 -30.58 -16.16
N ALA A 44 -15.44 -30.99 -14.91
CA ALA A 44 -14.72 -30.45 -13.75
C ALA A 44 -13.21 -30.64 -13.95
N PRO A 45 -12.39 -29.60 -13.73
CA PRO A 45 -10.96 -29.70 -13.93
C PRO A 45 -10.33 -30.67 -12.91
N ALA A 46 -9.29 -31.38 -13.31
CA ALA A 46 -8.58 -32.30 -12.41
C ALA A 46 -7.74 -31.57 -11.34
N ARG A 47 -7.32 -30.33 -11.62
CA ARG A 47 -6.61 -29.45 -10.69
C ARG A 47 -7.02 -28.00 -10.92
N LEU A 48 -6.87 -27.18 -9.88
CA LEU A 48 -6.86 -25.73 -9.98
C LEU A 48 -5.43 -25.27 -9.73
N ALA A 49 -4.85 -24.39 -10.56
CA ALA A 49 -3.49 -23.92 -10.38
C ALA A 49 -3.37 -22.40 -10.62
N LEU A 50 -2.58 -21.75 -9.78
CA LEU A 50 -2.24 -20.33 -9.87
C LEU A 50 -0.71 -20.19 -9.87
N SER A 51 -0.12 -19.72 -10.97
CA SER A 51 1.33 -19.48 -11.08
C SER A 51 1.65 -18.00 -10.98
N PHE A 52 2.72 -17.67 -10.25
CA PHE A 52 3.13 -16.30 -9.97
C PHE A 52 4.53 -15.99 -10.53
N SER A 53 4.89 -14.71 -10.60
CA SER A 53 6.22 -14.26 -11.02
C SER A 53 7.32 -14.57 -10.02
N GLU A 54 6.96 -14.83 -8.76
CA GLU A 54 7.86 -15.18 -7.65
C GLU A 54 7.16 -16.16 -6.69
N PRO A 55 7.89 -16.82 -5.76
CA PRO A 55 7.28 -17.65 -4.73
C PRO A 55 6.27 -16.88 -3.88
N VAL A 56 5.15 -17.53 -3.55
CA VAL A 56 4.10 -16.92 -2.73
C VAL A 56 3.61 -17.87 -1.63
N SER A 57 3.12 -17.29 -0.54
CA SER A 57 2.43 -18.04 0.53
C SER A 57 0.92 -17.77 0.49
N PRO A 58 0.07 -18.78 0.21
CA PRO A 58 -1.38 -18.62 0.24
C PRO A 58 -1.88 -18.16 1.61
N LEU A 59 -2.71 -17.12 1.61
CA LEU A 59 -3.44 -16.64 2.78
C LEU A 59 -4.87 -17.15 2.80
N ALA A 60 -5.55 -17.04 1.66
CA ALA A 60 -6.93 -17.45 1.50
C ALA A 60 -7.17 -17.91 0.08
N LEU A 61 -7.81 -19.06 -0.08
CA LEU A 61 -8.23 -19.61 -1.36
C LEU A 61 -9.71 -19.95 -1.23
N LYS A 62 -10.54 -19.47 -2.15
CA LYS A 62 -11.99 -19.59 -2.06
C LYS A 62 -12.58 -19.88 -3.43
N LEU A 63 -13.46 -20.88 -3.51
CA LEU A 63 -14.22 -21.18 -4.71
C LEU A 63 -15.67 -20.78 -4.50
N VAL A 64 -16.17 -19.87 -5.33
CA VAL A 64 -17.60 -19.56 -5.43
C VAL A 64 -18.22 -20.42 -6.50
N LYS A 65 -19.32 -21.08 -6.17
CA LYS A 65 -20.08 -21.99 -7.02
C LYS A 65 -21.18 -21.26 -7.80
N PRO A 66 -21.80 -21.91 -8.81
CA PRO A 66 -22.83 -21.29 -9.65
C PRO A 66 -24.09 -20.86 -8.89
N ASP A 67 -24.35 -21.46 -7.72
CA ASP A 67 -25.47 -21.11 -6.83
C ASP A 67 -25.16 -19.89 -5.93
N GLY A 68 -23.95 -19.33 -6.01
CA GLY A 68 -23.48 -18.22 -5.18
C GLY A 68 -22.92 -18.66 -3.82
N SER A 69 -22.99 -19.96 -3.48
CA SER A 69 -22.31 -20.49 -2.29
C SER A 69 -20.80 -20.46 -2.48
N ALA A 70 -20.06 -20.35 -1.38
CA ALA A 70 -18.61 -20.29 -1.45
C ALA A 70 -17.94 -21.22 -0.43
N VAL A 71 -16.86 -21.85 -0.87
CA VAL A 71 -16.13 -22.88 -0.11
C VAL A 71 -14.67 -22.46 0.00
N ALA A 72 -14.10 -22.54 1.21
CA ALA A 72 -12.68 -22.36 1.44
C ALA A 72 -11.90 -23.56 0.90
N LEU A 73 -10.81 -23.31 0.19
CA LEU A 73 -9.94 -24.34 -0.38
C LEU A 73 -8.70 -24.49 0.50
N GLU A 74 -8.75 -25.40 1.47
CA GLU A 74 -7.68 -25.58 2.46
C GLU A 74 -6.57 -26.54 2.00
N ARG A 75 -6.87 -27.37 0.99
CA ARG A 75 -5.94 -28.37 0.47
C ARG A 75 -5.24 -27.85 -0.77
N PHE A 76 -3.96 -27.53 -0.62
CA PHE A 76 -3.11 -27.09 -1.70
C PHE A 76 -1.68 -27.59 -1.49
N THR A 77 -0.92 -27.66 -2.58
CA THR A 77 0.50 -27.94 -2.59
C THR A 77 1.22 -26.78 -3.28
N LEU A 78 2.28 -26.30 -2.66
CA LEU A 78 3.17 -25.32 -3.27
C LEU A 78 4.25 -26.04 -4.08
N ARG A 79 4.32 -25.74 -5.38
CA ARG A 79 5.39 -26.18 -6.28
C ARG A 79 6.08 -24.95 -6.86
N ASP A 80 7.25 -24.61 -6.30
CA ASP A 80 8.01 -23.40 -6.63
C ASP A 80 7.16 -22.11 -6.52
N ARG A 81 6.77 -21.55 -7.67
CA ARG A 81 5.95 -20.33 -7.80
C ARG A 81 4.49 -20.62 -8.13
N THR A 82 4.06 -21.88 -8.03
CA THR A 82 2.69 -22.32 -8.37
C THR A 82 1.98 -22.88 -7.15
N VAL A 83 0.76 -22.37 -6.92
CA VAL A 83 -0.19 -22.88 -5.93
C VAL A 83 -1.10 -23.87 -6.65
N GLU A 84 -0.89 -25.17 -6.42
CA GLU A 84 -1.78 -26.23 -6.91
C GLU A 84 -2.83 -26.54 -5.86
N ILE A 85 -4.11 -26.43 -6.21
CA ILE A 85 -5.24 -26.52 -5.29
C ILE A 85 -6.06 -27.76 -5.63
N GLU A 86 -6.37 -28.56 -4.61
CA GLU A 86 -7.20 -29.75 -4.75
C GLU A 86 -8.63 -29.34 -5.10
N VAL A 87 -9.17 -29.91 -6.17
CA VAL A 87 -10.51 -29.59 -6.66
C VAL A 87 -11.55 -30.25 -5.75
N PRO A 88 -12.55 -29.52 -5.25
CA PRO A 88 -13.65 -30.14 -4.51
C PRO A 88 -14.37 -31.18 -5.37
N PRO A 89 -14.73 -32.36 -4.81
CA PRO A 89 -15.28 -33.47 -5.60
C PRO A 89 -16.63 -33.17 -6.26
N ASP A 90 -17.36 -32.14 -5.80
CA ASP A 90 -18.72 -31.83 -6.22
C ASP A 90 -18.84 -30.46 -6.90
N LEU A 91 -18.14 -30.27 -8.04
CA LEU A 91 -18.34 -29.10 -8.89
C LEU A 91 -19.48 -29.34 -9.90
N SER A 92 -20.56 -28.58 -9.75
CA SER A 92 -21.70 -28.60 -10.66
C SER A 92 -21.38 -27.94 -12.00
N ALA A 93 -22.23 -28.11 -13.01
CA ALA A 93 -22.16 -27.28 -14.22
C ALA A 93 -22.49 -25.81 -13.89
N GLY A 94 -21.89 -24.86 -14.61
CA GLY A 94 -22.11 -23.42 -14.40
C GLY A 94 -20.82 -22.63 -14.14
N THR A 95 -20.98 -21.32 -13.89
CA THR A 95 -19.87 -20.39 -13.64
C THR A 95 -19.36 -20.48 -12.20
N HIS A 96 -18.05 -20.62 -12.06
CA HIS A 96 -17.31 -20.65 -10.80
C HIS A 96 -16.33 -19.48 -10.74
N VAL A 97 -16.05 -19.00 -9.54
CA VAL A 97 -15.05 -17.96 -9.29
C VAL A 97 -14.02 -18.48 -8.30
N LEU A 98 -12.77 -18.63 -8.74
CA LEU A 98 -11.65 -18.93 -7.85
C LEU A 98 -11.04 -17.61 -7.39
N SER A 99 -11.29 -17.24 -6.15
CA SER A 99 -10.69 -16.08 -5.49
C SER A 99 -9.50 -16.51 -4.64
N TRP A 100 -8.44 -15.72 -4.68
CA TRP A 100 -7.20 -15.99 -3.97
C TRP A 100 -6.64 -14.73 -3.32
N ARG A 101 -5.92 -14.94 -2.22
CA ARG A 101 -5.02 -13.99 -1.59
C ARG A 101 -3.74 -14.72 -1.21
N VAL A 102 -2.61 -14.14 -1.53
CA VAL A 102 -1.27 -14.68 -1.27
C VAL A 102 -0.37 -13.56 -0.72
N VAL A 103 0.74 -13.92 -0.08
CA VAL A 103 1.80 -12.99 0.32
C VAL A 103 3.04 -13.26 -0.54
N SER A 104 3.55 -12.22 -1.21
CA SER A 104 4.85 -12.23 -1.89
C SER A 104 6.01 -12.36 -0.90
N GLU A 105 7.20 -12.70 -1.37
CA GLU A 105 8.40 -12.80 -0.50
C GLU A 105 8.70 -11.52 0.29
N ASP A 106 8.33 -10.35 -0.26
CA ASP A 106 8.52 -9.06 0.40
C ASP A 106 7.48 -8.74 1.50
N GLY A 107 6.51 -9.65 1.70
CA GLY A 107 5.48 -9.55 2.73
C GLY A 107 4.24 -8.75 2.32
N HIS A 108 4.11 -8.34 1.05
CA HIS A 108 2.90 -7.68 0.56
C HIS A 108 1.80 -8.69 0.22
N PRO A 109 0.56 -8.47 0.70
CA PRO A 109 -0.56 -9.28 0.28
C PRO A 109 -1.01 -8.87 -1.12
N VAL A 110 -1.13 -9.85 -2.02
CA VAL A 110 -1.71 -9.71 -3.35
C VAL A 110 -2.96 -10.59 -3.40
N GLY A 111 -4.02 -10.10 -4.06
CA GLY A 111 -5.24 -10.87 -4.22
C GLY A 111 -5.84 -10.68 -5.59
N GLY A 112 -6.59 -11.67 -6.04
CA GLY A 112 -7.26 -11.66 -7.32
C GLY A 112 -8.37 -12.70 -7.38
N SER A 113 -8.99 -12.79 -8.54
CA SER A 113 -9.97 -13.81 -8.84
C SER A 113 -9.93 -14.16 -10.31
N ILE A 114 -10.16 -15.43 -10.62
CA ILE A 114 -10.46 -15.87 -11.99
C ILE A 114 -11.84 -16.49 -12.04
N VAL A 115 -12.45 -16.43 -13.21
CA VAL A 115 -13.76 -17.01 -13.51
C VAL A 115 -13.57 -18.17 -14.48
N PHE A 116 -14.21 -19.31 -14.25
CA PHE A 116 -14.27 -20.38 -15.25
C PHE A 116 -15.65 -21.02 -15.21
N SER A 117 -16.07 -21.67 -16.29
CA SER A 117 -17.38 -22.32 -16.37
C SER A 117 -17.25 -23.80 -16.73
N ILE A 118 -18.02 -24.65 -16.07
CA ILE A 118 -18.09 -26.08 -16.40
C ILE A 118 -19.33 -26.29 -17.29
N ARG A 119 -19.10 -26.84 -18.50
CA ARG A 119 -20.05 -27.07 -19.61
C ARG A 119 -20.65 -25.80 -20.23
N SER A 120 -21.24 -24.93 -19.41
CA SER A 120 -21.90 -23.71 -19.87
C SER A 120 -21.88 -22.62 -18.79
N PRO A 121 -21.75 -21.33 -19.15
CA PRO A 121 -21.88 -20.23 -18.20
C PRO A 121 -23.28 -20.18 -17.57
N SER A 122 -23.37 -19.86 -16.27
CA SER A 122 -24.64 -19.59 -15.59
C SER A 122 -24.99 -18.09 -15.68
N ARG A 123 -26.27 -17.73 -15.51
CA ARG A 123 -26.63 -16.32 -15.26
C ARG A 123 -25.95 -15.91 -13.95
N SER A 124 -24.96 -15.02 -14.03
CA SER A 124 -24.12 -14.64 -12.90
C SER A 124 -24.96 -14.09 -11.74
N THR A 125 -24.96 -14.80 -10.61
CA THR A 125 -25.41 -14.31 -9.30
C THR A 125 -24.23 -13.92 -8.41
N TYR A 126 -23.01 -13.80 -8.95
CA TYR A 126 -21.87 -13.25 -8.22
C TYR A 126 -22.17 -11.79 -7.86
N ALA A 127 -22.81 -11.58 -6.71
CA ALA A 127 -22.74 -10.33 -5.99
C ALA A 127 -21.26 -10.15 -5.64
N GLY A 128 -20.67 -9.02 -6.05
CA GLY A 128 -19.27 -8.69 -5.75
C GLY A 128 -18.93 -8.89 -4.27
N GLU A 129 -17.64 -8.89 -3.94
CA GLU A 129 -17.13 -9.10 -2.57
C GLU A 129 -18.05 -8.43 -1.54
N VAL A 130 -18.73 -9.25 -0.74
CA VAL A 130 -19.65 -8.75 0.29
C VAL A 130 -18.83 -7.95 1.27
N ILE A 131 -19.04 -6.64 1.28
CA ILE A 131 -18.30 -5.74 2.14
C ILE A 131 -18.72 -6.01 3.59
N ASP A 132 -17.82 -6.58 4.38
CA ASP A 132 -17.98 -6.67 5.83
C ASP A 132 -17.75 -5.28 6.45
N TRP A 133 -18.83 -4.51 6.52
CA TRP A 133 -18.84 -3.17 7.12
C TRP A 133 -18.32 -3.15 8.56
N PRO A 134 -18.70 -4.09 9.45
CA PRO A 134 -18.10 -4.19 10.77
C PRO A 134 -16.57 -4.31 10.76
N VAL A 135 -16.00 -5.21 9.97
CA VAL A 135 -14.53 -5.38 9.86
C VAL A 135 -13.88 -4.12 9.30
N ARG A 136 -14.45 -3.51 8.25
CA ARG A 136 -13.93 -2.25 7.68
C ARG A 136 -13.97 -1.09 8.68
N ALA A 137 -15.06 -0.95 9.43
CA ALA A 137 -15.19 0.07 10.46
C ALA A 137 -14.15 -0.15 11.58
N ALA A 138 -13.93 -1.40 11.99
CA ALA A 138 -12.92 -1.75 12.99
C ALA A 138 -11.50 -1.45 12.50
N LEU A 139 -11.16 -1.80 11.25
CA LEU A 139 -9.88 -1.46 10.61
C LEU A 139 -9.65 0.05 10.59
N TRP A 140 -10.67 0.81 10.16
CA TRP A 140 -10.62 2.27 10.11
C TRP A 140 -10.39 2.85 11.51
N LEU A 141 -11.18 2.42 12.50
CA LEU A 141 -11.07 2.88 13.89
C LEU A 141 -9.72 2.51 14.51
N GLY A 142 -9.22 1.30 14.27
CA GLY A 142 -7.91 0.85 14.74
C GLY A 142 -6.79 1.71 14.18
N ARG A 143 -6.88 2.12 12.90
CA ARG A 143 -5.90 3.01 12.27
C ARG A 143 -6.00 4.45 12.78
N VAL A 144 -7.20 4.97 13.02
CA VAL A 144 -7.39 6.28 13.69
C VAL A 144 -6.83 6.25 15.12
N ALA A 145 -7.06 5.17 15.87
CA ALA A 145 -6.52 4.98 17.20
C ALA A 145 -4.99 4.93 17.21
N LEU A 146 -4.38 4.23 16.25
CA LEU A 146 -2.93 4.22 16.05
C LEU A 146 -2.40 5.65 15.77
N TYR A 147 -3.04 6.41 14.87
CA TYR A 147 -2.65 7.80 14.60
C TYR A 147 -2.80 8.70 15.83
N ALA A 148 -3.87 8.54 16.61
CA ALA A 148 -4.05 9.28 17.86
C ALA A 148 -2.93 8.97 18.86
N GLY A 149 -2.57 7.70 19.02
CA GLY A 149 -1.46 7.26 19.85
C GLY A 149 -0.11 7.83 19.44
N LEU A 150 0.20 7.81 18.15
CA LEU A 150 1.43 8.38 17.61
C LEU A 150 1.45 9.91 17.76
N PHE A 151 0.49 10.61 17.14
CA PHE A 151 0.58 12.04 16.96
C PHE A 151 0.20 12.85 18.21
N PHE A 152 -0.82 12.42 18.96
CA PHE A 152 -1.17 13.06 20.24
C PHE A 152 -0.46 12.43 21.44
N GLY A 153 -0.33 11.10 21.47
CA GLY A 153 0.31 10.39 22.57
C GLY A 153 1.83 10.58 22.57
N ILE A 154 2.55 9.97 21.63
CA ILE A 154 4.02 10.05 21.54
C ILE A 154 4.47 11.51 21.36
N GLY A 155 3.82 12.25 20.46
CA GLY A 155 4.07 13.68 20.29
C GLY A 155 3.85 14.50 21.56
N GLY A 156 2.81 14.19 22.34
CA GLY A 156 2.55 14.80 23.64
C GLY A 156 3.65 14.52 24.65
N VAL A 157 4.12 13.27 24.75
CA VAL A 157 5.25 12.90 25.61
C VAL A 157 6.52 13.65 25.22
N PHE A 158 6.79 13.79 23.92
CA PHE A 158 7.91 14.60 23.43
C PHE A 158 7.75 16.07 23.85
N ALA A 159 6.56 16.66 23.69
CA ALA A 159 6.26 18.02 24.10
C ALA A 159 6.46 18.22 25.62
N LEU A 160 6.03 17.29 26.46
CA LEU A 160 6.29 17.34 27.92
C LEU A 160 7.80 17.39 28.22
N SER A 161 8.59 16.54 27.58
CA SER A 161 10.03 16.39 27.84
C SER A 161 10.89 17.55 27.32
N TRP A 162 10.50 18.13 26.18
CA TRP A 162 11.31 19.11 25.45
C TRP A 162 10.76 20.54 25.53
N LEU A 163 9.48 20.74 25.21
CA LEU A 163 8.86 22.07 25.13
C LEU A 163 8.46 22.59 26.52
N LEU A 164 7.73 21.75 27.28
CA LEU A 164 7.18 22.06 28.59
C LEU A 164 8.16 21.78 29.75
N GLN A 165 9.35 21.24 29.44
CA GLN A 165 10.44 21.02 30.39
C GLN A 165 10.07 20.17 31.62
N GLY A 166 9.16 19.21 31.45
CA GLY A 166 8.71 18.28 32.49
C GLY A 166 7.42 18.71 33.19
N ALA A 167 6.84 19.87 32.87
CA ALA A 167 5.50 20.20 33.35
C ALA A 167 4.49 19.17 32.82
N ARG A 168 3.58 18.70 33.67
CA ARG A 168 2.65 17.59 33.38
C ARG A 168 1.28 18.05 32.87
N ALA A 169 1.20 19.24 32.28
CA ALA A 169 -0.06 19.76 31.74
C ALA A 169 -0.57 18.87 30.60
N GLY A 170 -1.82 18.43 30.67
CA GLY A 170 -2.41 17.52 29.67
C GLY A 170 -2.02 16.05 29.82
N LEU A 171 -1.36 15.64 30.91
CA LEU A 171 -0.92 14.25 31.11
C LEU A 171 -2.05 13.23 30.95
N ARG A 172 -3.24 13.47 31.53
CA ARG A 172 -4.40 12.56 31.40
C ARG A 172 -4.82 12.33 29.95
N PHE A 173 -4.76 13.38 29.12
CA PHE A 173 -5.07 13.27 27.70
C PHE A 173 -3.99 12.46 26.98
N ILE A 174 -2.72 12.75 27.23
CA ILE A 174 -1.59 12.01 26.64
C ILE A 174 -1.65 10.52 26.99
N THR A 175 -1.88 10.18 28.27
CA THR A 175 -1.98 8.79 28.71
C THR A 175 -3.18 8.08 28.08
N ALA A 176 -4.32 8.77 27.93
CA ALA A 176 -5.47 8.23 27.23
C ALA A 176 -5.16 7.96 25.74
N MET A 177 -4.48 8.90 25.05
CA MET A 177 -4.09 8.72 23.66
C MET A 177 -3.08 7.59 23.49
N LEU A 178 -2.10 7.44 24.39
CA LEU A 178 -1.19 6.29 24.38
C LEU A 178 -1.93 4.97 24.60
N GLY A 179 -2.90 4.92 25.52
CA GLY A 179 -3.73 3.73 25.76
C GLY A 179 -4.59 3.37 24.55
N ILE A 180 -5.26 4.34 23.95
CA ILE A 180 -6.01 4.18 22.69
C ILE A 180 -5.07 3.70 21.57
N GLY A 181 -3.89 4.31 21.45
CA GLY A 181 -2.86 3.91 20.50
C GLY A 181 -2.40 2.48 20.68
N LEU A 182 -2.16 2.06 21.93
CA LEU A 182 -1.74 0.71 22.26
C LEU A 182 -2.83 -0.32 21.93
N GLY A 183 -4.08 -0.04 22.33
CA GLY A 183 -5.22 -0.89 22.00
C GLY A 183 -5.47 -0.99 20.50
N GLY A 184 -5.49 0.15 19.79
CA GLY A 184 -5.66 0.20 18.34
C GLY A 184 -4.55 -0.51 17.58
N THR A 185 -3.29 -0.27 17.97
CA THR A 185 -2.13 -0.94 17.36
C THR A 185 -2.14 -2.44 17.64
N GLY A 186 -2.41 -2.85 18.88
CA GLY A 186 -2.50 -4.25 19.27
C GLY A 186 -3.58 -5.00 18.50
N LEU A 187 -4.80 -4.44 18.40
CA LEU A 187 -5.90 -5.05 17.65
C LEU A 187 -5.68 -5.04 16.14
N SER A 188 -4.88 -4.10 15.61
CA SER A 188 -4.74 -3.92 14.17
C SER A 188 -4.13 -5.13 13.44
N ALA A 189 -3.29 -5.94 14.10
CA ALA A 189 -2.79 -7.18 13.53
C ALA A 189 -3.93 -8.19 13.30
N GLY A 190 -4.74 -8.46 14.33
CA GLY A 190 -5.91 -9.33 14.21
C GLY A 190 -6.93 -8.81 13.20
N LEU A 191 -7.23 -7.52 13.20
CA LEU A 191 -8.13 -6.91 12.22
C LEU A 191 -7.62 -7.03 10.77
N GLN A 192 -6.31 -6.89 10.56
CA GLN A 192 -5.69 -7.10 9.25
C GLN A 192 -5.71 -8.58 8.85
N GLY A 193 -5.63 -9.50 9.81
CA GLY A 193 -5.82 -10.93 9.61
C GLY A 193 -7.24 -11.30 9.20
N LEU A 194 -8.25 -10.74 9.88
CA LEU A 194 -9.66 -10.94 9.53
C LEU A 194 -9.93 -10.50 8.09
N ASP A 195 -9.44 -9.31 7.73
CA ASP A 195 -9.58 -8.78 6.38
C ASP A 195 -8.84 -9.65 5.36
N ALA A 196 -7.61 -10.09 5.67
CA ALA A 196 -6.85 -10.98 4.81
C ALA A 196 -7.56 -12.32 4.56
N LEU A 197 -8.16 -12.91 5.59
CA LEU A 197 -8.86 -14.19 5.52
C LEU A 197 -10.33 -14.08 5.08
N GLY A 198 -10.87 -12.86 4.98
CA GLY A 198 -12.29 -12.64 4.68
C GLY A 198 -13.22 -13.17 5.79
N MET A 199 -12.77 -13.12 7.05
CA MET A 199 -13.50 -13.62 8.21
C MET A 199 -14.23 -12.49 8.96
N PRO A 200 -15.39 -12.77 9.58
CA PRO A 200 -16.14 -11.79 10.36
C PRO A 200 -15.48 -11.47 11.71
N LEU A 201 -15.88 -10.38 12.36
CA LEU A 201 -15.35 -9.96 13.67
C LEU A 201 -15.43 -11.03 14.77
N SER A 202 -16.38 -11.97 14.69
CA SER A 202 -16.51 -13.08 15.65
C SER A 202 -15.30 -14.02 15.64
N ALA A 203 -14.55 -14.08 14.54
CA ALA A 203 -13.35 -14.91 14.40
C ALA A 203 -12.09 -14.26 14.98
N LEU A 204 -12.17 -13.06 15.57
CA LEU A 204 -10.99 -12.32 16.04
C LEU A 204 -10.15 -13.08 17.09
N ALA A 205 -10.75 -14.01 17.82
CA ALA A 205 -10.05 -14.83 18.81
C ALA A 205 -9.28 -16.01 18.20
N GLU A 206 -9.43 -16.28 16.90
CA GLU A 206 -8.77 -17.41 16.24
C GLU A 206 -7.25 -17.17 16.08
N PRO A 207 -6.38 -18.13 16.45
CA PRO A 207 -4.93 -17.97 16.32
C PRO A 207 -4.45 -17.72 14.88
N SER A 208 -5.14 -18.30 13.89
CA SER A 208 -4.88 -18.13 12.46
C SER A 208 -5.00 -16.67 12.03
N VAL A 209 -6.00 -15.95 12.53
CA VAL A 209 -6.22 -14.52 12.25
C VAL A 209 -5.00 -13.70 12.67
N TRP A 210 -4.47 -13.94 13.87
CA TRP A 210 -3.31 -13.21 14.38
C TRP A 210 -2.01 -13.57 13.66
N SER A 211 -1.78 -14.84 13.39
CA SER A 211 -0.59 -15.28 12.64
C SER A 211 -0.59 -14.74 11.22
N THR A 212 -1.74 -14.75 10.53
CA THR A 212 -1.90 -14.14 9.21
C THR A 212 -1.62 -12.64 9.25
N GLY A 213 -2.22 -11.90 10.19
CA GLY A 213 -2.01 -10.46 10.32
C GLY A 213 -0.54 -10.09 10.58
N LEU A 214 0.11 -10.80 11.50
CA LEU A 214 1.51 -10.60 11.87
C LEU A 214 2.50 -11.05 10.77
N GLY A 215 2.10 -11.99 9.92
CA GLY A 215 2.90 -12.45 8.78
C GLY A 215 2.99 -11.44 7.63
N THR A 216 2.14 -10.43 7.59
CA THR A 216 2.20 -9.36 6.57
C THR A 216 3.28 -8.31 6.87
N SER A 217 3.64 -7.50 5.88
CA SER A 217 4.51 -6.33 6.06
C SER A 217 3.97 -5.34 7.11
N PHE A 218 2.66 -5.31 7.34
CA PHE A 218 2.03 -4.51 8.39
C PHE A 218 2.33 -5.03 9.81
N GLY A 219 2.56 -6.33 10.00
CA GLY A 219 2.95 -6.92 11.29
C GLY A 219 4.23 -6.28 11.86
N ARG A 220 5.21 -5.96 11.01
CA ARG A 220 6.42 -5.22 11.40
C ARG A 220 6.10 -3.81 11.92
N THR A 221 5.14 -3.13 11.29
CA THR A 221 4.67 -1.81 11.74
C THR A 221 4.04 -1.88 13.13
N VAL A 222 3.24 -2.92 13.39
CA VAL A 222 2.61 -3.16 14.71
C VAL A 222 3.67 -3.32 15.79
N VAL A 223 4.66 -4.19 15.59
CA VAL A 223 5.72 -4.45 16.58
C VAL A 223 6.53 -3.18 16.87
N VAL A 224 6.96 -2.47 15.83
CA VAL A 224 7.77 -1.24 15.98
C VAL A 224 6.96 -0.13 16.64
N MET A 225 5.67 -0.01 16.34
CA MET A 225 4.78 0.96 16.98
C MET A 225 4.53 0.63 18.46
N ILE A 226 4.33 -0.64 18.82
CA ILE A 226 4.22 -1.06 20.24
C ILE A 226 5.50 -0.72 21.00
N ALA A 227 6.68 -0.95 20.42
CA ALA A 227 7.95 -0.56 21.02
C ALA A 227 8.05 0.97 21.20
N ALA A 228 7.60 1.77 20.23
CA ALA A 228 7.55 3.23 20.32
C ALA A 228 6.61 3.70 21.45
N LEU A 229 5.43 3.10 21.58
CA LEU A 229 4.47 3.40 22.65
C LEU A 229 5.03 3.01 24.03
N ALA A 230 5.72 1.88 24.13
CA ALA A 230 6.40 1.46 25.36
C ALA A 230 7.51 2.46 25.76
N LEU A 231 8.33 2.92 24.81
CA LEU A 231 9.34 3.95 25.05
C LEU A 231 8.73 5.27 25.53
N ALA A 232 7.58 5.67 24.98
CA ALA A 232 6.82 6.83 25.45
C ALA A 232 6.30 6.61 26.88
N GLY A 233 5.84 5.41 27.22
CA GLY A 233 5.48 5.02 28.58
C GLY A 233 6.66 5.12 29.55
N VAL A 234 7.84 4.63 29.17
CA VAL A 234 9.08 4.76 29.97
C VAL A 234 9.43 6.23 30.18
N ALA A 235 9.28 7.08 29.16
CA ALA A 235 9.52 8.51 29.30
C ALA A 235 8.59 9.18 30.33
N LEU A 236 7.31 8.80 30.37
CA LEU A 236 6.33 9.32 31.33
C LEU A 236 6.61 8.88 32.78
N LEU A 237 7.06 7.64 32.96
CA LEU A 237 7.35 7.07 34.27
C LEU A 237 8.72 7.49 34.82
N SER A 238 9.62 7.97 33.96
CA SER A 238 10.98 8.34 34.33
C SER A 238 11.02 9.59 35.23
N ARG A 239 11.64 9.46 36.41
CA ARG A 239 11.93 10.60 37.31
C ARG A 239 13.14 11.42 36.84
N ARG A 240 14.06 10.81 36.08
CA ARG A 240 15.27 11.47 35.55
C ARG A 240 14.94 12.18 34.24
N ARG A 241 15.05 13.52 34.22
CA ARG A 241 14.73 14.35 33.04
C ARG A 241 15.52 13.96 31.79
N GLN A 242 16.78 13.56 31.93
CA GLN A 242 17.59 13.14 30.79
C GLN A 242 17.11 11.82 30.18
N VAL A 243 16.66 10.87 31.01
CA VAL A 243 16.10 9.59 30.55
C VAL A 243 14.81 9.87 29.78
N ALA A 244 13.88 10.65 30.35
CA ALA A 244 12.63 11.02 29.69
C ALA A 244 12.84 11.71 28.33
N ARG A 245 13.85 12.57 28.20
CA ARG A 245 14.20 13.23 26.94
C ARG A 245 14.68 12.25 25.87
N TRP A 246 15.58 11.34 26.21
CA TRP A 246 16.11 10.38 25.26
C TRP A 246 15.06 9.33 24.87
N THR A 247 14.30 8.80 25.83
CA THR A 247 13.27 7.81 25.52
C THR A 247 12.09 8.41 24.76
N SER A 248 11.72 9.67 25.02
CA SER A 248 10.71 10.36 24.20
C SER A 248 11.19 10.68 22.78
N LEU A 249 12.47 11.03 22.61
CA LEU A 249 13.08 11.19 21.28
C LEU A 249 13.10 9.85 20.54
N LEU A 250 13.50 8.76 21.21
CA LEU A 250 13.51 7.44 20.60
C LEU A 250 12.09 7.00 20.24
N ALA A 251 11.09 7.23 21.11
CA ALA A 251 9.69 6.96 20.80
C ALA A 251 9.20 7.71 19.55
N LEU A 252 9.54 8.99 19.41
CA LEU A 252 9.22 9.80 18.23
C LEU A 252 9.82 9.20 16.95
N LEU A 253 11.12 8.87 16.99
CA LEU A 253 11.83 8.32 15.83
C LEU A 253 11.31 6.92 15.48
N THR A 254 11.18 6.03 16.46
CA THR A 254 10.67 4.67 16.27
C THR A 254 9.23 4.66 15.79
N GLY A 255 8.36 5.50 16.37
CA GLY A 255 6.95 5.59 15.96
C GLY A 255 6.79 6.14 14.55
N SER A 256 7.59 7.12 14.16
CA SER A 256 7.60 7.65 12.79
C SER A 256 8.16 6.62 11.79
N ALA A 257 9.20 5.88 12.18
CA ALA A 257 9.78 4.80 11.37
C ALA A 257 8.80 3.65 11.15
N ALA A 258 7.94 3.35 12.14
CA ALA A 258 6.91 2.32 11.99
C ALA A 258 6.02 2.58 10.75
N LEU A 259 5.60 3.83 10.50
CA LEU A 259 4.78 4.17 9.34
C LEU A 259 5.53 4.07 8.00
N SER A 260 6.86 4.20 8.01
CA SER A 260 7.68 4.02 6.79
C SER A 260 7.97 2.56 6.45
N LEU A 261 7.63 1.60 7.32
CA LEU A 261 7.88 0.17 7.08
C LEU A 261 6.81 -0.49 6.21
N SER A 262 5.60 0.08 6.15
CA SER A 262 4.49 -0.49 5.38
C SER A 262 3.61 0.58 4.77
N GLY A 263 2.62 0.14 3.98
CA GLY A 263 1.62 0.98 3.35
C GLY A 263 2.02 1.46 1.96
N HIS A 264 1.00 1.73 1.13
CA HIS A 264 1.18 2.13 -0.27
C HIS A 264 2.02 3.41 -0.43
N ALA A 265 2.08 4.28 0.58
CA ALA A 265 2.94 5.45 0.56
C ALA A 265 4.44 5.05 0.50
N SER A 266 4.83 4.12 1.38
CA SER A 266 6.21 3.70 1.61
C SER A 266 6.71 2.68 0.58
N ALA A 267 5.79 1.90 -0.02
CA ALA A 267 6.09 0.89 -1.03
C ALA A 267 6.20 1.45 -2.47
N ALA A 268 6.06 2.77 -2.65
CA ALA A 268 6.21 3.39 -3.96
C ALA A 268 7.68 3.51 -4.36
N GLU A 269 7.98 3.26 -5.64
CA GLU A 269 9.28 3.55 -6.21
C GLU A 269 9.43 5.05 -6.56
N PRO A 270 10.62 5.65 -6.37
CA PRO A 270 11.79 5.05 -5.73
C PRO A 270 11.67 4.96 -4.20
N GLN A 271 11.87 3.77 -3.61
CA GLN A 271 11.70 3.58 -2.15
C GLN A 271 12.67 4.42 -1.30
N TRP A 272 13.86 4.71 -1.83
CA TRP A 272 14.85 5.56 -1.15
C TRP A 272 14.37 7.00 -0.96
N LEU A 273 13.40 7.46 -1.75
CA LEU A 273 12.77 8.77 -1.60
C LEU A 273 11.48 8.68 -0.79
N MET A 274 10.69 7.64 -1.04
CA MET A 274 9.34 7.52 -0.49
C MET A 274 9.32 7.17 0.99
N ARG A 275 10.17 6.23 1.45
CA ARG A 275 10.26 5.88 2.88
C ARG A 275 10.73 7.06 3.74
N PRO A 276 11.80 7.81 3.38
CA PRO A 276 12.16 9.02 4.10
C PRO A 276 11.08 10.10 4.06
N SER A 277 10.36 10.26 2.94
CA SER A 277 9.28 11.24 2.85
C SER A 277 8.12 10.92 3.81
N VAL A 278 7.70 9.66 3.90
CA VAL A 278 6.70 9.21 4.89
C VAL A 278 7.18 9.45 6.32
N PHE A 279 8.44 9.09 6.60
CA PHE A 279 9.07 9.27 7.91
C PHE A 279 9.12 10.74 8.33
N LEU A 280 9.61 11.63 7.45
CA LEU A 280 9.73 13.06 7.71
C LEU A 280 8.35 13.73 7.85
N HIS A 281 7.39 13.32 7.03
CA HIS A 281 6.00 13.77 7.15
C HIS A 281 5.43 13.38 8.53
N ALA A 282 5.61 12.13 8.96
CA ALA A 282 5.14 11.64 10.26
C ALA A 282 5.81 12.37 11.44
N ILE A 283 7.13 12.61 11.39
CA ILE A 283 7.85 13.40 12.40
C ILE A 283 7.23 14.79 12.51
N ALA A 284 7.04 15.47 11.37
CA ALA A 284 6.56 16.84 11.34
C ALA A 284 5.14 16.96 11.95
N ILE A 285 4.25 16.01 11.66
CA ILE A 285 2.93 15.93 12.28
C ILE A 285 3.06 15.69 13.78
N THR A 286 3.89 14.73 14.20
CA THR A 286 4.03 14.33 15.62
C THR A 286 4.54 15.50 16.47
N LEU A 287 5.51 16.26 15.96
CA LEU A 287 6.06 17.43 16.63
C LEU A 287 5.05 18.58 16.73
N TRP A 288 4.26 18.80 15.67
CA TRP A 288 3.25 19.84 15.65
C TRP A 288 2.06 19.50 16.55
N VAL A 289 1.35 18.42 16.22
CA VAL A 289 0.09 18.00 16.83
C VAL A 289 0.30 17.66 18.31
N GLY A 290 1.41 16.99 18.64
CA GLY A 290 1.73 16.58 20.00
C GLY A 290 1.85 17.75 20.98
N ALA A 291 2.20 18.95 20.52
CA ALA A 291 2.38 20.11 21.38
C ALA A 291 1.07 20.85 21.71
N LEU A 292 0.03 20.71 20.88
CA LEU A 292 -1.19 21.51 20.93
C LEU A 292 -1.90 21.41 22.29
N VAL A 293 -2.39 20.21 22.64
CA VAL A 293 -3.18 20.01 23.86
C VAL A 293 -2.36 20.30 25.14
N PRO A 294 -1.10 19.87 25.27
CA PRO A 294 -0.27 20.21 26.44
C PRO A 294 -0.09 21.71 26.65
N ILE A 295 0.14 22.49 25.57
CA ILE A 295 0.27 23.95 25.66
C ILE A 295 -1.06 24.59 26.09
N ALA A 296 -2.18 24.18 25.48
CA ALA A 296 -3.50 24.69 25.86
C ALA A 296 -3.84 24.42 27.34
N ARG A 297 -3.50 23.22 27.84
CA ARG A 297 -3.69 22.86 29.25
C ARG A 297 -2.74 23.61 30.18
N LEU A 298 -1.53 23.95 29.73
CA LEU A 298 -0.56 24.68 30.54
C LEU A 298 -1.04 26.12 30.85
N PHE A 299 -1.78 26.75 29.93
CA PHE A 299 -2.45 28.03 30.19
C PHE A 299 -3.49 27.98 31.30
N GLN A 300 -4.04 26.80 31.62
CA GLN A 300 -4.98 26.61 32.73
C GLN A 300 -4.27 26.48 34.08
N THR A 301 -3.00 26.06 34.09
CA THR A 301 -2.25 25.74 35.32
C THR A 301 -1.17 26.77 35.67
N GLY A 302 -0.66 27.54 34.71
CA GLY A 302 0.39 28.53 34.98
C GLY A 302 0.84 29.33 33.76
N ARG A 303 0.40 30.59 33.67
CA ARG A 303 0.64 31.49 32.53
C ARG A 303 2.12 31.70 32.20
N ALA A 304 2.98 31.94 33.19
CA ALA A 304 4.40 32.22 32.95
C ALA A 304 5.14 31.03 32.29
N HIS A 305 4.81 29.80 32.71
CA HIS A 305 5.35 28.58 32.08
C HIS A 305 4.75 28.36 30.69
N ALA A 306 3.45 28.65 30.53
CA ALA A 306 2.75 28.55 29.26
C ALA A 306 3.35 29.46 28.18
N LEU A 307 3.64 30.73 28.52
CA LEU A 307 4.27 31.68 27.58
C LEU A 307 5.65 31.20 27.11
N LYS A 308 6.50 30.70 28.03
CA LYS A 308 7.82 30.16 27.66
C LYS A 308 7.71 28.94 26.74
N ALA A 309 6.72 28.07 26.96
CA ALA A 309 6.47 26.92 26.10
C ALA A 309 5.92 27.35 24.73
N LEU A 310 4.96 28.28 24.71
CA LEU A 310 4.36 28.84 23.49
C LEU A 310 5.40 29.53 22.61
N HIS A 311 6.31 30.30 23.20
CA HIS A 311 7.39 30.96 22.47
C HIS A 311 8.32 29.93 21.80
N ARG A 312 8.79 28.90 22.53
CA ARG A 312 9.64 27.83 21.96
C ARG A 312 8.95 27.11 20.81
N PHE A 313 7.67 26.77 21.00
CA PHE A 313 6.86 26.15 19.97
C PHE A 313 6.72 27.07 18.75
N SER A 314 6.41 28.35 18.96
CA SER A 314 6.23 29.33 17.88
C SER A 314 7.51 29.59 17.09
N VAL A 315 8.69 29.51 17.71
CA VAL A 315 9.97 29.64 17.00
C VAL A 315 10.25 28.42 16.12
N PHE A 316 9.98 27.21 16.62
CA PHE A 316 10.32 25.96 15.94
C PHE A 316 9.29 25.53 14.88
N ILE A 317 8.00 25.80 15.09
CA ILE A 317 6.93 25.20 14.30
C ILE A 317 6.97 25.49 12.79
N PRO A 318 7.42 26.67 12.29
CA PRO A 318 7.49 26.91 10.85
C PRO A 318 8.43 25.93 10.11
N PHE A 319 9.52 25.51 10.75
CA PHE A 319 10.44 24.52 10.16
C PHE A 319 9.78 23.14 10.05
N SER A 320 9.01 22.74 11.06
CA SER A 320 8.23 21.51 11.04
C SER A 320 7.16 21.55 9.95
N ILE A 321 6.46 22.68 9.78
CA ILE A 321 5.45 22.85 8.72
C ILE A 321 6.10 22.83 7.33
N ALA A 322 7.25 23.48 7.15
CA ALA A 322 7.98 23.45 5.88
C ALA A 322 8.38 22.01 5.51
N LEU A 323 8.88 21.23 6.48
CA LEU A 323 9.19 19.82 6.30
C LEU A 323 7.94 19.00 5.94
N LEU A 324 6.83 19.25 6.64
CA LEU A 324 5.54 18.59 6.40
C LEU A 324 5.07 18.80 4.96
N VAL A 325 5.10 20.05 4.49
CA VAL A 325 4.65 20.45 3.16
C VAL A 325 5.58 19.86 2.09
N ALA A 326 6.90 19.98 2.26
CA ALA A 326 7.87 19.43 1.31
C ALA A 326 7.70 17.91 1.15
N ALA A 327 7.65 17.18 2.27
CA ALA A 327 7.40 15.73 2.23
C ALA A 327 6.02 15.39 1.64
N GLY A 328 4.99 16.19 1.97
CA GLY A 328 3.64 16.02 1.43
C GLY A 328 3.56 16.21 -0.09
N ILE A 329 4.29 17.17 -0.64
CA ILE A 329 4.37 17.42 -2.10
C ILE A 329 5.04 16.24 -2.79
N VAL A 330 6.17 15.74 -2.27
CA VAL A 330 6.83 14.56 -2.83
C VAL A 330 5.89 13.36 -2.85
N LEU A 331 5.22 13.09 -1.72
CA LEU A 331 4.24 12.00 -1.63
C LEU A 331 3.08 12.18 -2.62
N LEU A 332 2.55 13.40 -2.76
CA LEU A 332 1.47 13.71 -3.68
C LEU A 332 1.85 13.42 -5.13
N VAL A 333 2.99 13.96 -5.59
CA VAL A 333 3.45 13.84 -6.97
C VAL A 333 3.62 12.37 -7.36
N VAL A 334 4.28 11.58 -6.50
CA VAL A 334 4.55 10.17 -6.80
C VAL A 334 3.28 9.32 -6.72
N GLN A 335 2.42 9.52 -5.72
CA GLN A 335 1.23 8.67 -5.53
C GLN A 335 0.14 8.89 -6.57
N VAL A 336 -0.06 10.15 -6.98
CA VAL A 336 -1.14 10.52 -7.91
C VAL A 336 -0.69 10.38 -9.36
N GLY A 337 0.56 10.71 -9.68
CA GLY A 337 1.12 10.61 -11.03
C GLY A 337 0.59 11.68 -12.00
N GLN A 338 -0.71 11.70 -12.26
CA GLN A 338 -1.36 12.63 -13.20
C GLN A 338 -2.42 13.52 -12.51
N PRO A 339 -2.50 14.82 -12.83
CA PRO A 339 -3.42 15.75 -12.15
C PRO A 339 -4.90 15.36 -12.24
N SER A 340 -5.37 14.80 -13.36
CA SER A 340 -6.76 14.35 -13.54
C SER A 340 -7.16 13.29 -12.52
N ALA A 341 -6.23 12.42 -12.12
CA ALA A 341 -6.47 11.39 -11.13
C ALA A 341 -6.86 11.93 -9.74
N LEU A 342 -6.66 13.23 -9.46
CA LEU A 342 -7.18 13.87 -8.25
C LEU A 342 -8.70 13.93 -8.20
N LEU A 343 -9.35 14.11 -9.36
CA LEU A 343 -10.80 14.25 -9.47
C LEU A 343 -11.46 12.92 -9.84
N ASP A 344 -10.77 12.12 -10.66
CA ASP A 344 -11.33 10.91 -11.24
C ASP A 344 -11.25 9.69 -10.30
N THR A 345 -10.47 9.76 -9.22
CA THR A 345 -10.23 8.63 -8.32
C THR A 345 -10.72 8.86 -6.90
N ALA A 346 -11.18 7.79 -6.25
CA ALA A 346 -11.54 7.82 -4.83
C ALA A 346 -10.35 8.24 -3.94
N TYR A 347 -9.13 7.83 -4.30
CA TYR A 347 -7.90 8.26 -3.61
C TYR A 347 -7.70 9.78 -3.68
N GLY A 348 -7.90 10.36 -4.87
CA GLY A 348 -7.86 11.79 -5.12
C GLY A 348 -8.92 12.55 -4.32
N ASN A 349 -10.16 12.04 -4.27
CA ASN A 349 -11.23 12.63 -3.48
C ASN A 349 -10.91 12.65 -1.98
N VAL A 350 -10.35 11.56 -1.43
CA VAL A 350 -9.86 11.52 -0.03
C VAL A 350 -8.76 12.56 0.18
N PHE A 351 -7.84 12.71 -0.78
CA PHE A 351 -6.80 13.75 -0.73
C PHE A 351 -7.40 15.16 -0.73
N LEU A 352 -8.39 15.46 -1.57
CA LEU A 352 -9.02 16.78 -1.65
C LEU A 352 -9.76 17.15 -0.36
N VAL A 353 -10.49 16.20 0.24
CA VAL A 353 -11.11 16.41 1.56
C VAL A 353 -10.05 16.68 2.62
N LYS A 354 -8.96 15.90 2.64
CA LYS A 354 -7.83 16.12 3.54
C LYS A 354 -7.19 17.49 3.33
N LEU A 355 -7.04 17.93 2.08
CA LEU A 355 -6.48 19.22 1.73
C LEU A 355 -7.37 20.37 2.19
N ALA A 356 -8.68 20.28 2.02
CA ALA A 356 -9.64 21.27 2.52
C ALA A 356 -9.57 21.41 4.06
N LEU A 357 -9.53 20.29 4.78
CA LEU A 357 -9.34 20.28 6.23
C LEU A 357 -7.98 20.87 6.63
N LEU A 358 -6.92 20.59 5.88
CA LEU A 358 -5.59 21.14 6.11
C LEU A 358 -5.55 22.66 5.90
N LEU A 359 -6.26 23.19 4.90
CA LEU A 359 -6.39 24.63 4.67
C LEU A 359 -7.10 25.32 5.85
N ILE A 360 -8.18 24.70 6.37
CA ILE A 360 -8.85 25.17 7.59
C ILE A 360 -7.88 25.17 8.78
N LEU A 361 -7.12 24.07 8.96
CA LEU A 361 -6.14 23.95 10.04
C LEU A 361 -5.04 25.02 9.93
N PHE A 362 -4.52 25.28 8.73
CA PHE A 362 -3.52 26.32 8.51
C PHE A 362 -4.08 27.73 8.71
N ALA A 363 -5.34 27.99 8.36
CA ALA A 363 -5.99 29.26 8.67
C ALA A 363 -6.08 29.50 10.18
N LEU A 364 -6.50 28.49 10.96
CA LEU A 364 -6.52 28.56 12.43
C LEU A 364 -5.11 28.78 13.00
N ALA A 365 -4.11 28.02 12.52
CA ALA A 365 -2.73 28.14 12.96
C ALA A 365 -2.13 29.52 12.62
N ALA A 366 -2.46 30.09 11.46
CA ALA A 366 -2.05 31.41 11.04
C ALA A 366 -2.66 32.51 11.92
N ILE A 367 -3.96 32.43 12.21
CA ILE A 367 -4.64 33.34 13.14
C ILE A 367 -3.99 33.25 14.53
N ASN A 368 -3.74 32.03 15.01
CA ASN A 368 -3.09 31.81 16.29
C ASN A 368 -1.70 32.46 16.32
N ARG A 369 -0.88 32.22 15.28
CA ARG A 369 0.49 32.73 15.18
C ARG A 369 0.56 34.24 15.05
N TRP A 370 -0.16 34.84 14.11
CA TRP A 370 0.03 36.23 13.72
C TRP A 370 -0.89 37.20 14.46
N VAL A 371 -2.03 36.73 14.97
CA VAL A 371 -2.99 37.59 15.67
C VAL A 371 -2.99 37.33 17.17
N LEU A 372 -3.14 36.06 17.59
CA LEU A 372 -3.36 35.75 19.00
C LEU A 372 -2.07 35.68 19.82
N THR A 373 -0.98 35.11 19.31
CA THR A 373 0.26 34.91 20.09
C THR A 373 0.79 36.22 20.66
N GLY A 374 0.91 37.28 19.87
CA GLY A 374 1.41 38.57 20.36
C GLY A 374 0.52 39.19 21.44
N ARG A 375 -0.82 39.11 21.29
CA ARG A 375 -1.77 39.57 22.31
C ARG A 375 -1.70 38.73 23.59
N VAL A 376 -1.54 37.42 23.43
CA VAL A 376 -1.36 36.50 24.55
C VAL A 376 -0.06 36.79 25.29
N GLU A 377 1.03 37.09 24.60
CA GLU A 377 2.29 37.52 25.22
C GLU A 377 2.14 38.86 25.95
N ALA A 378 1.37 39.80 25.38
CA ALA A 378 1.13 41.13 25.94
C ALA A 378 0.23 41.17 27.20
N GLY A 379 -0.43 40.07 27.58
CA GLY A 379 -1.28 40.06 28.79
C GLY A 379 -2.76 39.80 28.55
N ASP A 380 -3.22 39.76 27.30
CA ASP A 380 -4.65 39.72 26.99
C ASP A 380 -5.28 38.36 27.39
N GLN A 381 -6.14 38.41 28.41
CA GLN A 381 -6.87 37.23 28.90
C GLN A 381 -7.94 36.76 27.91
N GLY A 382 -8.57 37.67 27.18
CA GLY A 382 -9.55 37.35 26.13
C GLY A 382 -8.86 36.57 25.01
N ALA A 383 -7.76 37.11 24.49
CA ALA A 383 -6.93 36.43 23.49
C ALA A 383 -6.45 35.05 23.97
N THR A 384 -6.10 34.91 25.26
CA THR A 384 -5.69 33.62 25.83
C THR A 384 -6.83 32.58 25.76
N ARG A 385 -8.07 32.98 26.10
CA ARG A 385 -9.24 32.08 25.99
C ARG A 385 -9.53 31.70 24.55
N TYR A 386 -9.44 32.65 23.61
CA TYR A 386 -9.60 32.37 22.19
C TYR A 386 -8.51 31.43 21.66
N LEU A 387 -7.25 31.62 22.05
CA LEU A 387 -6.15 30.74 21.67
C LEU A 387 -6.40 29.31 22.14
N VAL A 388 -6.80 29.11 23.40
CA VAL A 388 -7.10 27.77 23.94
C VAL A 388 -8.27 27.10 23.21
N ARG A 389 -9.34 27.84 22.88
CA ARG A 389 -10.47 27.34 22.09
C ARG A 389 -10.06 27.00 20.66
N SER A 390 -9.25 27.85 20.05
CA SER A 390 -8.69 27.63 18.72
C SER A 390 -7.84 26.36 18.68
N ILE A 391 -6.96 26.14 19.67
CA ILE A 391 -6.18 24.90 19.79
C ILE A 391 -7.08 23.66 19.92
N ALA A 392 -8.21 23.75 20.64
CA ALA A 392 -9.16 22.65 20.72
C ALA A 392 -9.84 22.37 19.36
N ALA A 393 -10.18 23.43 18.60
CA ALA A 393 -10.68 23.29 17.24
C ALA A 393 -9.62 22.70 16.29
N GLU A 394 -8.36 23.13 16.38
CA GLU A 394 -7.25 22.55 15.62
C GLU A 394 -7.10 21.05 15.92
N ALA A 395 -7.14 20.64 17.20
CA ALA A 395 -7.05 19.24 17.58
C ALA A 395 -8.21 18.39 17.02
N LEU A 396 -9.42 18.96 16.95
CA LEU A 396 -10.57 18.30 16.33
C LEU A 396 -10.39 18.16 14.81
N VAL A 397 -9.94 19.22 14.12
CA VAL A 397 -9.65 19.18 12.68
C VAL A 397 -8.56 18.16 12.36
N VAL A 398 -7.51 18.09 13.18
CA VAL A 398 -6.47 17.07 13.06
C VAL A 398 -7.03 15.65 13.21
N LEU A 399 -7.93 15.42 14.16
CA LEU A 399 -8.58 14.11 14.32
C LEU A 399 -9.44 13.76 13.09
N MET A 400 -10.15 14.72 12.51
CA MET A 400 -10.88 14.53 11.25
C MET A 400 -9.92 14.19 10.09
N ILE A 401 -8.78 14.87 10.00
CA ILE A 401 -7.72 14.56 9.02
C ILE A 401 -7.21 13.13 9.18
N PHE A 402 -7.04 12.64 10.42
CA PHE A 402 -6.66 11.25 10.67
C PHE A 402 -7.73 10.25 10.20
N GLY A 403 -9.01 10.55 10.44
CA GLY A 403 -10.13 9.75 9.93
C GLY A 403 -10.16 9.69 8.40
N VAL A 404 -10.00 10.83 7.74
CA VAL A 404 -9.92 10.91 6.28
C VAL A 404 -8.71 10.12 5.77
N ALA A 405 -7.52 10.35 6.33
CA ALA A 405 -6.29 9.66 5.93
C ALA A 405 -6.35 8.14 6.17
N ALA A 406 -7.02 7.67 7.23
CA ALA A 406 -7.21 6.24 7.49
C ALA A 406 -8.03 5.55 6.39
N SER A 407 -8.86 6.30 5.66
CA SER A 407 -9.69 5.79 4.56
C SER A 407 -8.87 5.40 3.32
N TRP A 408 -7.63 5.88 3.19
CA TRP A 408 -6.72 5.42 2.13
C TRP A 408 -6.41 3.92 2.19
N ARG A 409 -6.75 3.24 3.29
CA ARG A 409 -6.73 1.77 3.35
C ARG A 409 -7.69 1.11 2.35
N PHE A 410 -8.74 1.81 1.92
CA PHE A 410 -9.79 1.28 1.05
C PHE A 410 -9.79 1.91 -0.35
N THR A 411 -8.91 2.87 -0.60
CA THR A 411 -8.78 3.55 -1.89
C THR A 411 -7.33 3.40 -2.35
N PRO A 412 -7.00 2.42 -3.21
CA PRO A 412 -5.64 2.27 -3.71
C PRO A 412 -5.19 3.53 -4.49
N PRO A 413 -3.90 3.90 -4.45
CA PRO A 413 -3.42 5.08 -5.16
C PRO A 413 -3.48 4.87 -6.69
N PRO A 414 -3.72 5.94 -7.48
CA PRO A 414 -3.84 5.84 -8.93
C PRO A 414 -2.67 5.13 -9.61
N ARG A 415 -1.43 5.40 -9.17
CA ARG A 415 -0.24 4.72 -9.70
C ARG A 415 -0.30 3.19 -9.57
N ALA A 416 -0.92 2.67 -8.51
CA ALA A 416 -0.99 1.23 -8.26
C ALA A 416 -2.07 0.60 -9.16
N LEU A 417 -3.13 1.35 -9.47
CA LEU A 417 -4.14 0.93 -10.44
C LEU A 417 -3.53 0.89 -11.85
N VAL A 418 -2.70 1.87 -12.22
CA VAL A 418 -2.00 1.90 -13.51
C VAL A 418 -1.00 0.76 -13.63
N SER A 419 -0.23 0.43 -12.57
CA SER A 419 0.72 -0.68 -12.63
C SER A 419 0.02 -2.04 -12.79
N VAL A 420 -1.12 -2.25 -12.10
CA VAL A 420 -1.95 -3.45 -12.31
C VAL A 420 -2.52 -3.47 -13.73
N ALA A 421 -2.98 -2.33 -14.24
CA ALA A 421 -3.48 -2.21 -15.61
C ALA A 421 -2.36 -2.27 -16.69
N ALA A 422 -1.09 -2.30 -16.29
CA ALA A 422 0.08 -2.40 -17.15
C ALA A 422 0.72 -3.80 -17.13
N GLU A 423 0.16 -4.75 -16.37
CA GLU A 423 0.68 -6.12 -16.36
C GLU A 423 0.68 -6.71 -17.79
N PRO A 424 1.81 -7.30 -18.21
CA PRO A 424 1.91 -7.84 -19.55
C PRO A 424 1.16 -9.17 -19.67
N ALA A 425 0.57 -9.42 -20.83
CA ALA A 425 0.17 -10.77 -21.20
C ALA A 425 1.36 -11.43 -21.90
N SER A 426 1.78 -12.61 -21.45
CA SER A 426 2.86 -13.35 -22.08
C SER A 426 2.44 -14.75 -22.53
N VAL A 427 3.10 -15.24 -23.57
CA VAL A 427 2.94 -16.60 -24.06
C VAL A 427 4.29 -17.10 -24.55
N HIS A 428 4.59 -18.34 -24.21
CA HIS A 428 5.73 -19.04 -24.73
C HIS A 428 5.26 -20.03 -25.80
N ILE A 429 5.80 -19.90 -27.01
CA ILE A 429 5.42 -20.74 -28.16
C ILE A 429 6.63 -21.55 -28.59
N HIS A 430 6.46 -22.87 -28.63
CA HIS A 430 7.48 -23.81 -29.07
C HIS A 430 7.14 -24.37 -30.44
N GLY A 431 8.12 -24.38 -31.34
CA GLY A 431 8.03 -24.98 -32.67
C GLY A 431 9.31 -25.76 -32.97
N GLU A 432 9.27 -26.57 -34.03
CA GLU A 432 10.36 -27.50 -34.37
C GLU A 432 11.69 -26.79 -34.64
N LYS A 433 11.65 -25.66 -35.36
CA LYS A 433 12.84 -24.90 -35.79
C LYS A 433 13.12 -23.64 -34.97
N ALA A 434 12.09 -23.07 -34.36
CA ALA A 434 12.18 -21.85 -33.59
C ALA A 434 11.15 -21.86 -32.46
N MET A 435 11.45 -21.09 -31.43
CA MET A 435 10.57 -20.83 -30.31
C MET A 435 10.65 -19.34 -29.95
N ALA A 436 9.61 -18.83 -29.31
CA ALA A 436 9.60 -17.45 -28.85
C ALA A 436 8.86 -17.28 -27.53
N GLU A 437 9.41 -16.41 -26.68
CA GLU A 437 8.66 -15.81 -25.59
C GLU A 437 8.12 -14.46 -26.08
N ILE A 438 6.80 -14.33 -26.08
CA ILE A 438 6.10 -13.16 -26.59
C ILE A 438 5.38 -12.47 -25.43
N THR A 439 5.51 -11.15 -25.37
CA THR A 439 4.99 -10.32 -24.28
C THR A 439 4.25 -9.12 -24.88
N ILE A 440 3.02 -8.88 -24.43
CA ILE A 440 2.16 -7.78 -24.83
C ILE A 440 1.95 -6.85 -23.63
N THR A 441 2.32 -5.58 -23.78
CA THR A 441 2.27 -4.59 -22.70
C THR A 441 1.53 -3.34 -23.16
N PRO A 442 0.42 -2.94 -22.49
CA PRO A 442 -0.27 -3.67 -21.43
C PRO A 442 -1.01 -4.91 -21.97
N GLY A 443 -1.24 -5.92 -21.12
CA GLY A 443 -1.99 -7.14 -21.47
C GLY A 443 -3.51 -6.97 -21.54
N ARG A 444 -4.00 -5.83 -22.03
CA ARG A 444 -5.44 -5.46 -22.08
C ARG A 444 -5.78 -4.73 -23.41
N PRO A 445 -7.07 -4.46 -23.71
CA PRO A 445 -7.45 -3.83 -24.95
C PRO A 445 -6.98 -2.38 -25.04
N GLY A 446 -6.70 -1.94 -26.27
CA GLY A 446 -6.18 -0.63 -26.59
C GLY A 446 -4.85 -0.70 -27.33
N PRO A 447 -4.11 0.43 -27.38
CA PRO A 447 -2.75 0.46 -27.91
C PRO A 447 -1.82 -0.35 -27.02
N VAL A 448 -1.06 -1.27 -27.61
CA VAL A 448 -0.15 -2.18 -26.92
C VAL A 448 1.18 -2.25 -27.65
N GLU A 449 2.24 -2.54 -26.90
CA GLU A 449 3.54 -2.94 -27.42
C GLU A 449 3.63 -4.47 -27.38
N ALA A 450 4.02 -5.10 -28.49
CA ALA A 450 4.35 -6.52 -28.52
C ALA A 450 5.87 -6.68 -28.67
N SER A 451 6.46 -7.54 -27.85
CA SER A 451 7.86 -7.91 -27.91
C SER A 451 8.03 -9.43 -27.96
N ALA A 452 9.10 -9.90 -28.61
CA ALA A 452 9.44 -11.31 -28.72
C ALA A 452 10.94 -11.53 -28.55
N LEU A 453 11.31 -12.47 -27.70
CA LEU A 453 12.64 -13.08 -27.68
C LEU A 453 12.58 -14.38 -28.48
N VAL A 454 13.30 -14.44 -29.60
CA VAL A 454 13.29 -15.59 -30.51
C VAL A 454 14.53 -16.45 -30.30
N MET A 455 14.36 -17.76 -30.23
CA MET A 455 15.43 -18.75 -30.11
C MET A 455 15.20 -19.91 -31.07
N ALA A 456 16.21 -20.74 -31.29
CA ALA A 456 16.05 -22.00 -32.01
C ALA A 456 15.27 -23.01 -31.16
N GLY A 457 14.69 -24.04 -31.78
CA GLY A 457 13.90 -25.06 -31.09
C GLY A 457 14.67 -25.83 -30.00
N ASP A 458 16.01 -25.84 -30.09
CA ASP A 458 16.94 -26.44 -29.12
C ASP A 458 17.47 -25.45 -28.07
N PHE A 459 16.83 -24.28 -27.94
CA PHE A 459 17.19 -23.17 -27.04
C PHE A 459 18.50 -22.45 -27.39
N SER A 460 19.15 -22.78 -28.51
CA SER A 460 20.31 -22.01 -28.98
C SER A 460 19.90 -20.63 -29.52
N ALA A 461 20.85 -19.70 -29.55
CA ALA A 461 20.61 -18.36 -30.05
C ALA A 461 20.25 -18.42 -31.54
N LEU A 462 19.09 -17.86 -31.90
CA LEU A 462 18.64 -17.70 -33.29
C LEU A 462 18.61 -16.21 -33.61
N ASP A 463 19.18 -15.82 -34.73
CA ASP A 463 19.14 -14.43 -35.21
C ASP A 463 18.33 -14.32 -36.52
N PRO A 464 17.00 -14.13 -36.44
CA PRO A 464 16.15 -13.97 -37.62
C PRO A 464 16.53 -12.74 -38.45
N LYS A 465 16.32 -12.80 -39.77
CA LYS A 465 16.38 -11.62 -40.65
C LYS A 465 15.17 -10.70 -40.45
N GLU A 466 14.00 -11.28 -40.21
CA GLU A 466 12.75 -10.54 -40.01
C GLU A 466 11.82 -11.33 -39.07
N VAL A 467 11.09 -10.60 -38.24
CA VAL A 467 9.99 -11.14 -37.41
C VAL A 467 8.74 -10.31 -37.67
N THR A 468 7.62 -11.00 -37.94
CA THR A 468 6.31 -10.38 -38.06
C THR A 468 5.35 -11.00 -37.06
N PHE A 469 4.72 -10.15 -36.25
CA PHE A 469 3.63 -10.54 -35.38
C PHE A 469 2.32 -10.58 -36.17
N VAL A 470 1.52 -11.61 -35.92
CA VAL A 470 0.18 -11.76 -36.48
C VAL A 470 -0.79 -12.07 -35.35
N PHE A 471 -1.77 -11.20 -35.13
CA PHE A 471 -2.81 -11.36 -34.11
C PHE A 471 -4.16 -11.58 -34.78
N SER A 472 -4.99 -12.47 -34.26
CA SER A 472 -6.38 -12.61 -34.72
C SER A 472 -7.29 -13.03 -33.59
N ASN A 473 -8.57 -12.67 -33.68
CA ASN A 473 -9.60 -13.15 -32.78
C ASN A 473 -10.84 -13.55 -33.61
N PRO A 474 -10.82 -14.73 -34.24
CA PRO A 474 -11.89 -15.16 -35.13
C PRO A 474 -13.25 -15.30 -34.43
N SER A 475 -13.27 -15.67 -33.15
CA SER A 475 -14.49 -15.79 -32.35
C SER A 475 -15.15 -14.43 -32.08
N ALA A 476 -14.37 -13.34 -32.05
CA ALA A 476 -14.86 -11.98 -31.97
C ALA A 476 -15.00 -11.28 -33.34
N GLY A 477 -14.83 -12.01 -34.44
CA GLY A 477 -14.92 -11.48 -35.81
C GLY A 477 -13.74 -10.60 -36.23
N VAL A 478 -12.60 -10.64 -35.51
CA VAL A 478 -11.41 -9.85 -35.83
C VAL A 478 -10.46 -10.66 -36.71
N ALA A 479 -10.22 -10.18 -37.93
CA ALA A 479 -9.29 -10.75 -38.89
C ALA A 479 -7.81 -10.56 -38.49
N GLU A 480 -6.88 -11.16 -39.25
CA GLU A 480 -5.44 -11.06 -38.98
C GLU A 480 -4.93 -9.61 -39.00
N ILE A 481 -4.33 -9.18 -37.88
CA ILE A 481 -3.60 -7.93 -37.71
C ILE A 481 -2.11 -8.26 -37.78
N LYS A 482 -1.45 -7.84 -38.86
CA LYS A 482 -0.02 -8.08 -39.08
C LYS A 482 0.81 -6.85 -38.72
N ARG A 483 1.90 -7.04 -37.99
CA ARG A 483 2.86 -5.98 -37.63
C ARG A 483 4.28 -6.49 -37.75
N LYS A 484 5.08 -5.84 -38.60
CA LYS A 484 6.52 -6.08 -38.67
C LYS A 484 7.18 -5.59 -37.39
N ALA A 485 8.11 -6.37 -36.88
CA ALA A 485 8.88 -6.02 -35.70
C ALA A 485 10.22 -5.39 -36.09
N SER A 486 10.71 -4.47 -35.25
CA SER A 486 12.08 -3.96 -35.31
C SER A 486 12.93 -4.64 -34.24
N LYS A 487 14.16 -5.02 -34.59
CA LYS A 487 15.12 -5.59 -33.63
C LYS A 487 15.70 -4.49 -32.73
N ALA A 488 15.56 -4.66 -31.43
CA ALA A 488 16.13 -3.80 -30.41
C ALA A 488 17.61 -4.15 -30.11
N THR A 489 18.31 -3.25 -29.42
CA THR A 489 19.74 -3.43 -29.08
C THR A 489 20.00 -4.59 -28.12
N ASP A 490 18.99 -5.04 -27.39
CA ASP A 490 19.05 -6.20 -26.49
C ASP A 490 18.72 -7.54 -27.18
N GLY A 491 18.51 -7.52 -28.50
CA GLY A 491 18.19 -8.71 -29.30
C GLY A 491 16.70 -9.07 -29.35
N THR A 492 15.83 -8.34 -28.63
CA THR A 492 14.38 -8.56 -28.68
C THR A 492 13.76 -7.91 -29.93
N TRP A 493 12.71 -8.52 -30.47
CA TRP A 493 11.93 -7.98 -31.59
C TRP A 493 10.70 -7.25 -31.06
N ARG A 494 10.46 -6.00 -31.45
CA ARG A 494 9.40 -5.16 -30.87
C ARG A 494 8.53 -4.47 -31.92
N THR A 495 7.27 -4.23 -31.59
CA THR A 495 6.36 -3.36 -32.34
C THR A 495 5.47 -2.57 -31.38
N SER A 496 5.40 -1.24 -31.57
CA SER A 496 4.64 -0.31 -30.72
C SER A 496 3.31 0.16 -31.34
N ASP A 497 3.07 -0.16 -32.62
CA ASP A 497 1.91 0.31 -33.38
C ASP A 497 0.80 -0.76 -33.47
N LEU A 498 0.62 -1.53 -32.39
CA LEU A 498 -0.38 -2.58 -32.30
C LEU A 498 -1.60 -2.10 -31.50
N LEU A 499 -2.80 -2.30 -32.05
CA LEU A 499 -4.07 -2.01 -31.40
C LEU A 499 -4.86 -3.30 -31.26
N LEU A 500 -5.12 -3.73 -30.02
CA LEU A 500 -5.98 -4.87 -29.73
C LEU A 500 -7.32 -4.35 -29.22
N PRO A 501 -8.38 -4.32 -30.03
CA PRO A 501 -9.63 -3.62 -29.68
C PRO A 501 -10.48 -4.31 -28.62
N LEU A 502 -10.25 -5.61 -28.35
CA LEU A 502 -11.16 -6.45 -27.56
C LEU A 502 -10.39 -7.31 -26.56
N PRO A 503 -10.96 -7.55 -25.36
CA PRO A 503 -10.41 -8.52 -24.41
C PRO A 503 -10.72 -9.95 -24.86
N GLY A 504 -10.10 -10.93 -24.22
CA GLY A 504 -10.34 -12.35 -24.45
C GLY A 504 -9.14 -13.10 -25.05
N LEU A 505 -9.40 -14.29 -25.55
CA LEU A 505 -8.37 -15.16 -26.10
C LEU A 505 -8.03 -14.77 -27.55
N TRP A 506 -6.78 -14.39 -27.78
CA TRP A 506 -6.27 -14.05 -29.10
C TRP A 506 -5.38 -15.16 -29.63
N LYS A 507 -5.55 -15.50 -30.91
CA LYS A 507 -4.56 -16.31 -31.63
C LYS A 507 -3.40 -15.42 -32.04
N ILE A 508 -2.20 -15.89 -31.74
CA ILE A 508 -0.96 -15.22 -32.07
C ILE A 508 -0.08 -16.14 -32.91
N ARG A 509 0.45 -15.60 -34.01
CA ARG A 509 1.42 -16.25 -34.87
C ARG A 509 2.64 -15.36 -35.05
N LEU A 510 3.81 -15.95 -34.96
CA LEU A 510 5.07 -15.32 -35.36
C LEU A 510 5.52 -15.92 -36.69
N ASP A 511 5.65 -15.05 -37.68
CA ASP A 511 6.30 -15.38 -38.94
C ASP A 511 7.78 -14.96 -38.81
N ILE A 512 8.69 -15.94 -38.77
CA ILE A 512 10.12 -15.75 -38.49
C ILE A 512 10.92 -16.12 -39.73
N LEU A 513 11.53 -15.12 -40.37
CA LEU A 513 12.41 -15.31 -41.51
C LEU A 513 13.83 -15.63 -41.04
N ILE A 514 14.28 -16.87 -41.22
CA ILE A 514 15.61 -17.34 -40.77
C ILE A 514 16.66 -17.04 -41.84
N SER A 515 16.35 -17.33 -43.11
CA SER A 515 17.22 -17.08 -44.26
C SER A 515 16.40 -16.60 -45.48
N ASP A 516 17.05 -16.26 -46.59
CA ASP A 516 16.36 -15.74 -47.79
C ASP A 516 15.38 -16.76 -48.41
N PHE A 517 15.48 -18.03 -48.02
CA PHE A 517 14.66 -19.12 -48.53
C PHE A 517 13.90 -19.87 -47.43
N GLU A 518 14.02 -19.46 -46.16
CA GLU A 518 13.45 -20.20 -45.03
C GLU A 518 12.68 -19.29 -44.08
N ILE A 519 11.37 -19.54 -43.99
CA ILE A 519 10.46 -18.94 -43.02
C ILE A 519 9.87 -20.04 -42.16
N THR A 520 9.89 -19.86 -40.84
CA THR A 520 9.17 -20.71 -39.89
C THR A 520 8.02 -19.94 -39.28
N ARG A 521 6.92 -20.63 -39.00
CA ARG A 521 5.73 -20.06 -38.38
C ARG A 521 5.42 -20.81 -37.11
N ILE A 522 5.31 -20.08 -36.02
CA ILE A 522 4.93 -20.63 -34.71
C ILE A 522 3.64 -19.97 -34.26
N GLU A 523 2.70 -20.77 -33.77
CA GLU A 523 1.36 -20.32 -33.41
C GLU A 523 1.02 -20.69 -31.97
N GLY A 524 0.26 -19.83 -31.31
CA GLY A 524 -0.18 -20.00 -29.94
C GLY A 524 -1.39 -19.14 -29.62
N GLU A 525 -1.75 -19.11 -28.35
CA GLU A 525 -2.88 -18.32 -27.86
C GLU A 525 -2.44 -17.49 -26.66
N ILE A 526 -2.87 -16.24 -26.63
CA ILE A 526 -2.58 -15.30 -25.56
C ILE A 526 -3.87 -14.70 -25.03
N GLN A 527 -4.03 -14.71 -23.70
CA GLN A 527 -5.20 -14.12 -23.06
C GLN A 527 -4.95 -12.64 -22.84
N ILE A 528 -5.80 -11.80 -23.42
CA ILE A 528 -5.84 -10.35 -23.14
C ILE A 528 -6.90 -10.13 -22.07
N GLY A 529 -6.48 -9.58 -20.93
CA GLY A 529 -7.37 -9.23 -19.82
C GLY A 529 -8.41 -8.17 -20.21
N PRO A 530 -9.42 -7.91 -19.36
CA PRO A 530 -10.43 -6.88 -19.59
C PRO A 530 -9.91 -5.43 -19.57
#